data_AF-A0A2T9YDC7-F1
#
_entry.id   AF-A0A2T9YDC7-F1
#
_cell.length_a   1.000
_cell.length_b   1.000
_cell.length_c   1.000
_cell.angle_alpha   90.00
_cell.angle_beta   90.00
_cell.angle_gamma   90.00
#
_symmetry.space_group_name_H-M   'P 1'
#
loop_
_entity.id
_entity.type
_entity.pdbx_description
1 polymer ?
#
loop_
_entity_poly.entity_id
_entity_poly.type
_entity_poly.pdbx_seq_one_letter_code
_entity_poly.pdbx_strand_id
1 'polypeptide(L)'
;MNNLIISANSAFLSKNTLAFIKVLPTEQDNILALYYDISQEKHLMETALLIVEEYSFKEYLKEYISFVFAYQNSDLLERWLSSLNLCNSFISMYAKEDNFWLTKALKGLAKMSFDLYLETPDCTQKKINSVKMGEFLQRAVKVQMSDRNPLPNSKRAGIYSMINFLMHFSIYSGSMGSIAGLVANIKRSGPLLSEFSLADQVTFRYWMVQINRAANNDTSVLNFRQILTAFQVSTQDSMMDYIDAECIVSNLIDQ
;
A
#
# COMPACT_ATOMS: atom_id res chain seq x y z
N MET A 1 -18.10 21.61 12.06
CA MET A 1 -18.61 20.23 11.92
C MET A 1 -19.32 20.08 10.57
N ASN A 2 -18.76 20.00 9.35
CA ASN A 2 -17.55 20.46 8.64
C ASN A 2 -16.14 20.02 9.08
N ASN A 3 -16.02 19.14 10.08
CA ASN A 3 -14.71 18.95 10.70
C ASN A 3 -13.77 18.09 9.85
N LEU A 4 -14.27 17.07 9.14
CA LEU A 4 -13.41 16.17 8.35
C LEU A 4 -12.67 16.92 7.24
N ILE A 5 -13.39 17.57 6.32
CA ILE A 5 -12.77 18.23 5.15
C ILE A 5 -11.86 19.39 5.59
N ILE A 6 -12.28 20.18 6.58
CA ILE A 6 -11.45 21.26 7.13
C ILE A 6 -10.18 20.69 7.76
N SER A 7 -10.29 19.64 8.58
CA SER A 7 -9.15 19.01 9.24
C SER A 7 -8.21 18.35 8.23
N ALA A 8 -8.76 17.69 7.21
CA ALA A 8 -7.99 17.05 6.15
C ALA A 8 -7.25 18.09 5.31
N ASN A 9 -7.91 19.19 4.94
CA ASN A 9 -7.28 20.30 4.22
C ASN A 9 -6.22 21.01 5.05
N SER A 10 -6.48 21.24 6.34
CA SER A 10 -5.50 21.79 7.27
C SER A 10 -4.27 20.88 7.41
N ALA A 11 -4.47 19.58 7.58
CA ALA A 11 -3.38 18.59 7.64
C ALA A 11 -2.58 18.53 6.33
N PHE A 12 -3.27 18.62 5.19
CA PHE A 12 -2.63 18.63 3.87
C PHE A 12 -1.79 19.89 3.63
N LEU A 13 -2.34 21.08 3.87
CA LEU A 13 -1.63 22.35 3.69
C LEU A 13 -0.44 22.49 4.65
N SER A 14 -0.57 21.97 5.88
CA SER A 14 0.51 21.96 6.86
C SER A 14 1.55 20.84 6.63
N LYS A 15 1.32 19.96 5.64
CA LYS A 15 2.16 18.77 5.36
C LYS A 15 2.38 17.88 6.60
N ASN A 16 1.40 17.82 7.51
CA ASN A 16 1.51 17.07 8.75
C ASN A 16 1.07 15.62 8.53
N THR A 17 2.04 14.72 8.33
CA THR A 17 1.79 13.29 8.07
C THR A 17 0.91 12.62 9.13
N LEU A 18 1.14 12.91 10.42
CA LEU A 18 0.40 12.27 11.50
C LEU A 18 -1.05 12.77 11.56
N ALA A 19 -1.25 14.08 11.43
CA ALA A 19 -2.60 14.65 11.35
C ALA A 19 -3.35 14.13 10.13
N PHE A 20 -2.67 14.02 8.98
CA PHE A 20 -3.27 13.52 7.74
C PHE A 20 -3.77 12.08 7.89
N ILE A 21 -2.94 11.18 8.40
CA ILE A 21 -3.30 9.76 8.61
C ILE A 21 -4.37 9.61 9.69
N LYS A 22 -4.33 10.43 10.74
CA LYS A 22 -5.36 10.40 11.78
C LYS A 22 -6.74 10.79 11.26
N VAL A 23 -6.79 11.80 10.39
CA VAL A 23 -8.05 12.31 9.83
C VAL A 23 -8.55 11.44 8.68
N LEU A 24 -7.64 10.81 7.95
CA LEU A 24 -7.93 9.94 6.80
C LEU A 24 -7.32 8.54 7.05
N PRO A 25 -7.87 7.77 8.00
CA PRO A 25 -7.32 6.48 8.39
C PRO A 25 -7.35 5.44 7.26
N THR A 26 -6.47 4.46 7.37
CA THR A 26 -6.42 3.30 6.44
C THR A 26 -6.63 1.98 7.16
N GLU A 27 -6.90 2.02 8.47
CA GLU A 27 -7.14 0.85 9.31
C GLU A 27 -8.65 0.62 9.43
N GLN A 28 -9.08 -0.65 9.35
CA GLN A 28 -10.48 -1.06 9.32
C GLN A 28 -11.33 -0.41 10.43
N ASP A 29 -10.92 -0.55 11.70
CA ASP A 29 -11.69 -0.04 12.84
C ASP A 29 -11.85 1.48 12.80
N ASN A 30 -10.79 2.18 12.36
CA ASN A 30 -10.79 3.63 12.24
C ASN A 30 -11.63 4.12 11.05
N ILE A 31 -11.70 3.36 9.95
CA ILE A 31 -12.59 3.64 8.81
C ILE A 31 -14.05 3.48 9.23
N LEU A 32 -14.36 2.44 9.99
CA LEU A 32 -15.71 2.21 10.52
C LEU A 32 -16.13 3.30 11.51
N ALA A 33 -15.25 3.70 12.42
CA ALA A 33 -15.50 4.83 13.31
C ALA A 33 -15.79 6.11 12.50
N LEU A 34 -14.96 6.39 11.49
CA LEU A 34 -15.16 7.55 10.61
C LEU A 34 -16.49 7.48 9.84
N TYR A 35 -16.90 6.30 9.37
CA TYR A 35 -18.20 6.12 8.71
C TYR A 35 -19.34 6.57 9.62
N TYR A 36 -19.36 6.15 10.88
CA TYR A 36 -20.40 6.54 11.82
C TYR A 36 -20.41 8.05 12.05
N ASP A 37 -19.23 8.66 12.20
CA ASP A 37 -19.10 10.12 12.36
C ASP A 37 -19.65 10.90 11.17
N ILE A 38 -19.42 10.44 9.93
CA ILE A 38 -19.78 11.20 8.72
C ILE A 38 -21.15 10.84 8.13
N SER A 39 -21.72 9.69 8.51
CA SER A 39 -23.00 9.20 7.99
C SER A 39 -24.15 10.18 8.23
N GLN A 40 -24.09 10.95 9.31
CA GLN A 40 -25.09 11.96 9.67
C GLN A 40 -24.97 13.26 8.86
N GLU A 41 -23.88 13.46 8.12
CA GLU A 41 -23.47 14.75 7.56
C GLU A 41 -23.26 14.74 6.03
N LYS A 42 -23.70 13.68 5.32
CA LYS A 42 -23.39 13.46 3.90
C LYS A 42 -23.62 14.70 3.00
N HIS A 43 -24.72 15.42 3.21
CA HIS A 43 -25.09 16.61 2.43
C HIS A 43 -24.15 17.82 2.67
N LEU A 44 -23.54 17.93 3.86
CA LEU A 44 -22.63 19.03 4.18
C LEU A 44 -21.25 18.84 3.52
N MET A 45 -20.86 17.59 3.25
CA MET A 45 -19.54 17.26 2.69
C MET A 45 -19.35 17.79 1.27
N GLU A 46 -20.37 17.74 0.42
CA GLU A 46 -20.29 18.25 -0.96
C GLU A 46 -20.02 19.74 -1.00
N THR A 47 -20.65 20.51 -0.10
CA THR A 47 -20.42 21.95 0.02
C THR A 47 -19.03 22.23 0.59
N ALA A 48 -18.58 21.43 1.56
CA ALA A 48 -17.26 21.57 2.16
C ALA A 48 -16.12 21.28 1.15
N LEU A 49 -16.32 20.46 0.13
CA LEU A 49 -15.31 20.26 -0.92
C LEU A 49 -15.01 21.54 -1.74
N LEU A 50 -15.82 22.60 -1.63
CA LEU A 50 -15.55 23.88 -2.26
C LEU A 50 -14.38 24.64 -1.63
N ILE A 51 -14.03 24.36 -0.38
CA ILE A 51 -12.88 25.01 0.30
C ILE A 51 -11.53 24.39 -0.05
N VAL A 52 -11.51 23.28 -0.80
CA VAL A 52 -10.28 22.60 -1.21
C VAL A 52 -9.88 23.10 -2.60
N GLU A 53 -8.83 23.92 -2.64
CA GLU A 53 -8.32 24.51 -3.89
C GLU A 53 -7.53 23.50 -4.73
N GLU A 54 -6.76 22.64 -4.08
CA GLU A 54 -5.89 21.66 -4.73
C GLU A 54 -6.72 20.55 -5.39
N TYR A 55 -6.87 20.60 -6.71
CA TYR A 55 -7.74 19.69 -7.48
C TYR A 55 -7.45 18.21 -7.21
N SER A 56 -6.18 17.80 -7.24
CA SER A 56 -5.80 16.40 -7.01
C SER A 56 -6.17 15.91 -5.60
N PHE A 57 -6.09 16.79 -4.60
CA PHE A 57 -6.48 16.46 -3.23
C PHE A 57 -8.01 16.43 -3.08
N LYS A 58 -8.71 17.34 -3.74
CA LYS A 58 -10.19 17.35 -3.80
C LYS A 58 -10.75 16.06 -4.42
N GLU A 59 -10.18 15.61 -5.54
CA GLU A 59 -10.60 14.34 -6.16
C GLU A 59 -10.29 13.15 -5.25
N TYR A 60 -9.12 13.13 -4.61
CA TYR A 60 -8.81 12.11 -3.61
C TYR A 60 -9.80 12.10 -2.44
N LEU A 61 -10.22 13.26 -1.90
CA LEU A 61 -11.21 13.34 -0.83
C LEU A 61 -12.58 12.80 -1.25
N LYS A 62 -13.01 13.06 -2.49
CA LYS A 62 -14.27 12.50 -3.03
C LYS A 62 -14.23 10.97 -3.06
N GLU A 63 -13.14 10.41 -3.59
CA GLU A 63 -12.92 8.96 -3.62
C GLU A 63 -12.82 8.38 -2.21
N TYR A 64 -12.17 9.10 -1.29
CA TYR A 64 -12.00 8.66 0.09
C TYR A 64 -13.36 8.58 0.82
N ILE A 65 -14.18 9.63 0.70
CA ILE A 65 -15.54 9.62 1.26
C ILE A 65 -16.36 8.48 0.64
N SER A 66 -16.31 8.33 -0.68
CA SER A 66 -17.01 7.24 -1.38
C SER A 66 -16.58 5.87 -0.86
N PHE A 67 -15.28 5.68 -0.63
CA PHE A 67 -14.72 4.47 -0.05
C PHE A 67 -15.20 4.23 1.39
N VAL A 68 -15.20 5.24 2.26
CA VAL A 68 -15.71 5.10 3.64
C VAL A 68 -17.17 4.63 3.64
N PHE A 69 -18.01 5.16 2.74
CA PHE A 69 -19.39 4.71 2.60
C PHE A 69 -19.49 3.28 2.03
N ALA A 70 -18.70 2.94 1.02
CA ALA A 70 -18.67 1.57 0.46
C ALA A 70 -18.17 0.56 1.50
N TYR A 71 -17.21 0.96 2.35
CA TYR A 71 -16.58 0.08 3.33
C TYR A 71 -17.59 -0.57 4.28
N GLN A 72 -18.60 0.17 4.73
CA GLN A 72 -19.64 -0.39 5.60
C GLN A 72 -20.80 -1.04 4.83
N ASN A 73 -21.16 -0.50 3.66
CA ASN A 73 -22.45 -0.79 3.02
C ASN A 73 -22.37 -1.74 1.82
N SER A 74 -21.16 -2.15 1.42
CA SER A 74 -20.93 -2.97 0.25
C SER A 74 -20.32 -4.33 0.58
N ASP A 75 -20.31 -5.24 -0.39
CA ASP A 75 -19.58 -6.51 -0.32
C ASP A 75 -18.06 -6.32 -0.47
N LEU A 76 -17.28 -7.38 -0.23
CA LEU A 76 -15.81 -7.33 -0.29
C LEU A 76 -15.28 -6.89 -1.67
N LEU A 77 -15.93 -7.30 -2.75
CA LEU A 77 -15.51 -6.96 -4.11
C LEU A 77 -15.65 -5.45 -4.35
N GLU A 78 -16.81 -4.88 -4.02
CA GLU A 78 -17.05 -3.44 -4.14
C GLU A 78 -16.14 -2.63 -3.21
N ARG A 79 -15.89 -3.10 -1.98
CA ARG A 79 -14.93 -2.47 -1.06
C ARG A 79 -13.53 -2.40 -1.66
N TRP A 80 -13.05 -3.51 -2.22
CA TRP A 80 -11.75 -3.57 -2.87
C TRP A 80 -11.69 -2.70 -4.14
N LEU A 81 -12.73 -2.72 -4.97
CA LEU A 81 -12.77 -1.86 -6.17
C LEU A 81 -12.76 -0.37 -5.80
N SER A 82 -13.47 0.00 -4.74
CA SER A 82 -13.46 1.36 -4.20
C SER A 82 -12.11 1.74 -3.59
N SER A 83 -11.45 0.84 -2.84
CA SER A 83 -10.09 1.09 -2.32
C SER A 83 -9.07 1.25 -3.45
N LEU A 84 -9.25 0.54 -4.58
CA LEU A 84 -8.39 0.66 -5.75
C LEU A 84 -8.58 1.99 -6.47
N ASN A 85 -9.81 2.49 -6.59
CA ASN A 85 -10.07 3.82 -7.12
C ASN A 85 -9.43 4.90 -6.24
N LEU A 86 -9.57 4.75 -4.92
CA LEU A 86 -8.93 5.61 -3.93
C LEU A 86 -7.39 5.62 -4.06
N CYS A 87 -6.77 4.45 -4.21
CA CYS A 87 -5.33 4.33 -4.43
C CYS A 87 -4.89 5.05 -5.71
N ASN A 88 -5.66 4.91 -6.80
CA ASN A 88 -5.35 5.55 -8.07
C ASN A 88 -5.47 7.08 -8.03
N SER A 89 -6.48 7.62 -7.34
CA SER A 89 -6.61 9.08 -7.17
C SER A 89 -5.50 9.65 -6.28
N PHE A 90 -5.07 8.91 -5.26
CA PHE A 90 -3.96 9.30 -4.39
C PHE A 90 -2.63 9.47 -5.14
N ILE A 91 -2.34 8.64 -6.15
CA ILE A 91 -1.07 8.72 -6.90
C ILE A 91 -0.90 10.09 -7.58
N SER A 92 -1.96 10.67 -8.14
CA SER A 92 -1.91 11.98 -8.79
C SER A 92 -1.47 13.09 -7.82
N MET A 93 -1.92 13.00 -6.57
CA MET A 93 -1.49 13.90 -5.50
C MET A 93 -0.05 13.57 -5.04
N TYR A 94 0.26 12.29 -4.85
CA TYR A 94 1.58 11.84 -4.37
C TYR A 94 2.72 12.15 -5.34
N ALA A 95 2.47 12.16 -6.64
CA ALA A 95 3.49 12.35 -7.68
C ALA A 95 4.13 13.74 -7.67
N LYS A 96 3.53 14.74 -7.01
CA LYS A 96 4.09 16.11 -6.92
C LYS A 96 5.44 16.11 -6.17
N GLU A 97 6.34 17.01 -6.55
CA GLU A 97 7.75 17.01 -6.12
C GLU A 97 7.93 16.96 -4.59
N ASP A 98 7.24 17.83 -3.86
CA ASP A 98 7.40 17.99 -2.41
C ASP A 98 6.49 17.09 -1.54
N ASN A 99 5.85 16.10 -2.15
CA ASN A 99 4.86 15.26 -1.47
C ASN A 99 5.45 13.96 -0.89
N PHE A 100 6.74 13.94 -0.55
CA PHE A 100 7.35 12.78 0.12
C PHE A 100 6.76 12.50 1.51
N TRP A 101 6.22 13.52 2.19
CA TRP A 101 5.56 13.39 3.51
C TRP A 101 4.30 12.50 3.47
N LEU A 102 3.73 12.28 2.28
CA LEU A 102 2.59 11.38 2.03
C LEU A 102 2.99 9.90 1.89
N THR A 103 4.29 9.57 1.92
CA THR A 103 4.77 8.20 1.72
C THR A 103 4.19 7.21 2.71
N LYS A 104 4.01 7.60 3.98
CA LYS A 104 3.38 6.74 5.00
C LYS A 104 1.90 6.47 4.71
N ALA A 105 1.17 7.49 4.23
CA ALA A 105 -0.22 7.32 3.83
C ALA A 105 -0.37 6.42 2.59
N LEU A 106 0.54 6.53 1.60
CA LEU A 106 0.57 5.61 0.46
C LEU A 106 0.76 4.15 0.90
N LYS A 107 1.69 3.89 1.84
CA LYS A 107 1.91 2.54 2.38
C LYS A 107 0.64 1.99 3.02
N GLY A 108 -0.03 2.79 3.85
CA GLY A 108 -1.29 2.40 4.51
C GLY A 108 -2.39 2.07 3.51
N LEU A 109 -2.61 2.94 2.52
CA LEU A 109 -3.63 2.74 1.48
C LEU A 109 -3.35 1.50 0.62
N ALA A 110 -2.09 1.33 0.21
CA ALA A 110 -1.68 0.17 -0.58
C ALA A 110 -1.85 -1.13 0.20
N LYS A 111 -1.47 -1.16 1.49
CA LYS A 111 -1.67 -2.32 2.37
C LYS A 111 -3.15 -2.65 2.50
N MET A 112 -3.98 -1.68 2.89
CA MET A 112 -5.43 -1.85 3.03
C MET A 112 -6.09 -2.37 1.76
N SER A 113 -5.77 -1.78 0.61
CA SER A 113 -6.31 -2.23 -0.68
C SER A 113 -5.82 -3.63 -1.07
N PHE A 114 -4.60 -3.98 -0.70
CA PHE A 114 -4.04 -5.31 -0.95
C PHE A 114 -4.62 -6.38 -0.02
N ASP A 115 -4.83 -6.06 1.26
CA ASP A 115 -5.52 -6.96 2.21
C ASP A 115 -6.95 -7.26 1.72
N LEU A 116 -7.70 -6.22 1.31
CA LEU A 116 -9.02 -6.38 0.70
C LEU A 116 -8.99 -7.22 -0.58
N TYR A 117 -7.94 -7.12 -1.40
CA TYR A 117 -7.77 -7.97 -2.58
C TYR A 117 -7.62 -9.45 -2.22
N LEU A 118 -6.86 -9.75 -1.17
CA LEU A 118 -6.65 -11.13 -0.69
C LEU A 118 -7.95 -11.70 -0.09
N GLU A 119 -8.69 -10.90 0.68
CA GLU A 119 -9.96 -11.30 1.28
C GLU A 119 -11.10 -11.47 0.26
N THR A 120 -11.07 -10.70 -0.84
CA THR A 120 -12.12 -10.77 -1.87
C THR A 120 -12.11 -12.16 -2.53
N PRO A 121 -13.24 -12.90 -2.54
CA PRO A 121 -13.29 -14.21 -3.19
C PRO A 121 -12.98 -14.14 -4.69
N ASP A 122 -12.44 -15.23 -5.23
CA ASP A 122 -12.12 -15.29 -6.65
C ASP A 122 -13.38 -15.27 -7.52
N CYS A 123 -13.50 -14.23 -8.34
CA CYS A 123 -14.57 -14.06 -9.31
C CYS A 123 -14.04 -13.46 -10.62
N THR A 124 -14.82 -13.52 -11.69
CA THR A 124 -14.45 -12.97 -13.00
C THR A 124 -14.12 -11.48 -12.91
N GLN A 125 -14.90 -10.72 -12.13
CA GLN A 125 -14.68 -9.29 -11.95
C GLN A 125 -13.36 -8.99 -11.22
N LYS A 126 -13.00 -9.79 -10.22
CA LYS A 126 -11.69 -9.70 -9.52
C LYS A 126 -10.53 -9.92 -10.49
N LYS A 127 -10.63 -10.95 -11.35
CA LYS A 127 -9.61 -11.24 -12.36
C LYS A 127 -9.45 -10.12 -13.39
N ILE A 128 -10.54 -9.50 -13.83
CA ILE A 128 -10.49 -8.38 -14.78
C ILE A 128 -9.84 -7.15 -14.14
N ASN A 129 -10.20 -6.84 -12.89
CA ASN A 129 -9.73 -5.61 -12.23
C ASN A 129 -8.36 -5.78 -11.55
N SER A 130 -7.84 -7.00 -11.39
CA SER A 130 -6.51 -7.22 -10.81
C SER A 130 -5.40 -6.54 -11.64
N VAL A 131 -5.58 -6.42 -12.96
CA VAL A 131 -4.68 -5.67 -13.84
C VAL A 131 -4.49 -4.23 -13.34
N LYS A 132 -5.58 -3.56 -12.92
CA LYS A 132 -5.52 -2.20 -12.38
C LYS A 132 -4.74 -2.11 -11.07
N MET A 133 -4.80 -3.14 -10.22
CA MET A 133 -3.99 -3.22 -9.00
C MET A 133 -2.50 -3.33 -9.32
N GLY A 134 -2.14 -4.21 -10.27
CA GLY A 134 -0.77 -4.32 -10.77
C GLY A 134 -0.25 -3.01 -11.37
N GLU A 135 -1.07 -2.34 -12.18
CA GLU A 135 -0.74 -1.02 -12.75
C GLU A 135 -0.54 0.06 -11.68
N PHE A 136 -1.40 0.11 -10.67
CA PHE A 136 -1.26 1.01 -9.53
C PHE A 136 0.07 0.79 -8.81
N LEU A 137 0.37 -0.45 -8.42
CA LEU A 137 1.60 -0.79 -7.69
C LEU A 137 2.85 -0.46 -8.52
N GLN A 138 2.85 -0.78 -9.82
CA GLN A 138 3.95 -0.41 -10.72
C GLN A 138 4.11 1.12 -10.83
N ARG A 139 3.01 1.86 -10.90
CA ARG A 139 3.03 3.34 -10.97
C ARG A 139 3.58 3.94 -9.68
N ALA A 140 3.17 3.41 -8.53
CA ALA A 140 3.69 3.81 -7.22
C ALA A 140 5.22 3.65 -7.14
N VAL A 141 5.73 2.47 -7.51
CA VAL A 141 7.18 2.20 -7.56
C VAL A 141 7.90 3.16 -8.51
N LYS A 142 7.35 3.42 -9.70
CA LYS A 142 7.92 4.37 -10.68
C LYS A 142 8.00 5.79 -10.14
N VAL A 143 6.95 6.28 -9.49
CA VAL A 143 6.93 7.60 -8.84
C VAL A 143 8.02 7.67 -7.76
N GLN A 144 8.14 6.65 -6.92
CA GLN A 144 9.18 6.62 -5.89
C GLN A 144 10.59 6.59 -6.49
N MET A 145 10.82 5.78 -7.54
CA MET A 145 12.11 5.72 -8.24
C MET A 145 12.49 7.00 -8.98
N SER A 146 11.51 7.81 -9.37
CA SER A 146 11.76 9.10 -10.03
C SER A 146 12.24 10.18 -9.06
N ASP A 147 11.96 10.03 -7.77
CA ASP A 147 12.36 11.02 -6.77
C ASP A 147 13.89 11.03 -6.58
N ARG A 148 14.45 12.24 -6.52
CA ARG A 148 15.89 12.49 -6.43
C ARG A 148 16.30 13.06 -5.07
N ASN A 149 15.33 13.39 -4.20
CA ASN A 149 15.63 13.85 -2.85
C ASN A 149 16.41 12.78 -2.05
N PRO A 150 17.32 13.18 -1.15
CA PRO A 150 18.00 12.25 -0.26
C PRO A 150 17.05 11.68 0.80
N LEU A 151 17.35 10.48 1.31
CA LEU A 151 16.66 9.93 2.48
C LEU A 151 16.99 10.77 3.74
N PRO A 152 16.08 10.89 4.72
CA PRO A 152 14.75 10.27 4.76
C PRO A 152 13.65 11.07 4.03
N ASN A 153 13.95 12.29 3.58
CA ASN A 153 12.98 13.21 2.96
C ASN A 153 12.76 12.90 1.47
N SER A 154 12.48 11.62 1.18
CA SER A 154 12.29 11.14 -0.19
C SER A 154 11.16 10.13 -0.25
N LYS A 155 10.41 10.15 -1.36
CA LYS A 155 9.46 9.12 -1.76
C LYS A 155 10.12 7.73 -1.85
N ARG A 156 11.44 7.68 -2.12
CA ARG A 156 12.22 6.45 -2.10
C ARG A 156 12.20 5.74 -0.76
N ALA A 157 11.88 6.43 0.35
CA ALA A 157 11.69 5.81 1.67
C ALA A 157 10.53 4.79 1.69
N GLY A 158 9.65 4.79 0.68
CA GLY A 158 8.56 3.83 0.54
C GLY A 158 8.81 2.69 -0.44
N ILE A 159 9.98 2.63 -1.08
CA ILE A 159 10.15 1.79 -2.27
C ILE A 159 10.12 0.30 -1.98
N TYR A 160 10.77 -0.15 -0.91
CA TYR A 160 10.82 -1.57 -0.58
C TYR A 160 9.46 -2.11 -0.15
N SER A 161 8.66 -1.32 0.59
CA SER A 161 7.29 -1.71 0.91
C SER A 161 6.41 -1.84 -0.35
N MET A 162 6.53 -0.92 -1.32
CA MET A 162 5.74 -0.98 -2.57
C MET A 162 6.15 -2.12 -3.50
N ILE A 163 7.45 -2.35 -3.68
CA ILE A 163 7.91 -3.48 -4.49
C ILE A 163 7.55 -4.81 -3.81
N ASN A 164 7.54 -4.89 -2.47
CA ASN A 164 7.08 -6.07 -1.75
C ASN A 164 5.62 -6.39 -2.05
N PHE A 165 4.71 -5.40 -2.01
CA PHE A 165 3.32 -5.61 -2.42
C PHE A 165 3.20 -6.01 -3.90
N LEU A 166 3.98 -5.40 -4.80
CA LEU A 166 3.96 -5.77 -6.21
C LEU A 166 4.41 -7.21 -6.44
N MET A 167 5.49 -7.64 -5.78
CA MET A 167 5.98 -9.01 -5.89
C MET A 167 4.99 -10.02 -5.34
N HIS A 168 4.42 -9.75 -4.16
CA HIS A 168 3.38 -10.61 -3.56
C HIS A 168 2.16 -10.69 -4.47
N PHE A 169 1.64 -9.54 -4.91
CA PHE A 169 0.51 -9.47 -5.84
C PHE A 169 0.74 -10.29 -7.11
N SER A 170 1.92 -10.24 -7.70
CA SER A 170 2.22 -10.95 -8.93
C SER A 170 2.35 -12.45 -8.79
N ILE A 171 2.86 -12.93 -7.64
CA ILE A 171 2.83 -14.35 -7.31
C ILE A 171 1.38 -14.79 -7.14
N TYR A 172 0.61 -14.07 -6.32
CA TYR A 172 -0.78 -14.41 -5.99
C TYR A 172 -1.69 -14.40 -7.23
N SER A 173 -1.58 -13.37 -8.07
CA SER A 173 -2.38 -13.22 -9.28
C SER A 173 -1.92 -14.07 -10.46
N GLY A 174 -0.76 -14.72 -10.35
CA GLY A 174 -0.10 -15.43 -11.46
C GLY A 174 0.41 -14.51 -12.58
N SER A 175 0.40 -13.19 -12.37
CA SER A 175 0.85 -12.20 -13.35
C SER A 175 2.23 -11.67 -12.99
N MET A 176 3.28 -12.29 -13.51
CA MET A 176 4.68 -11.91 -13.21
C MET A 176 5.13 -10.58 -13.84
N GLY A 177 4.36 -10.02 -14.79
CA GLY A 177 4.55 -8.70 -15.37
C GLY A 177 6.02 -8.31 -15.65
N SER A 178 6.33 -7.01 -15.55
CA SER A 178 7.70 -6.49 -15.73
C SER A 178 8.50 -6.42 -14.42
N ILE A 179 8.17 -7.25 -13.42
CA ILE A 179 8.77 -7.13 -12.09
C ILE A 179 10.28 -7.30 -12.12
N ALA A 180 10.79 -8.25 -12.90
CA ALA A 180 12.22 -8.49 -13.01
C ALA A 180 12.98 -7.22 -13.41
N GLY A 181 12.44 -6.44 -14.35
CA GLY A 181 13.02 -5.16 -14.77
C GLY A 181 12.96 -4.09 -13.68
N LEU A 182 11.83 -3.98 -12.96
CA LEU A 182 11.70 -3.05 -11.84
C LEU A 182 12.65 -3.38 -10.69
N VAL A 183 12.73 -4.66 -10.31
CA VAL A 183 13.66 -5.16 -9.29
C VAL A 183 15.11 -4.88 -9.69
N ALA A 184 15.49 -5.17 -10.93
CA ALA A 184 16.85 -4.90 -11.41
C ALA A 184 17.18 -3.39 -11.35
N ASN A 185 16.22 -2.54 -11.70
CA ASN A 185 16.38 -1.09 -11.59
C ASN A 185 16.52 -0.62 -10.13
N ILE A 186 15.72 -1.16 -9.21
CA ILE A 186 15.84 -0.84 -7.78
C ILE A 186 17.21 -1.26 -7.24
N LYS A 187 17.68 -2.47 -7.57
CA LYS A 187 19.00 -2.95 -7.12
C LYS A 187 20.16 -2.13 -7.69
N ARG A 188 20.02 -1.61 -8.91
CA ARG A 188 21.09 -0.86 -9.60
C ARG A 188 21.12 0.62 -9.25
N SER A 189 19.96 1.26 -9.10
CA SER A 189 19.87 2.73 -8.94
C SER A 189 18.95 3.19 -7.81
N GLY A 190 18.34 2.26 -7.07
CA GLY A 190 17.58 2.57 -5.85
C GLY A 190 18.50 2.76 -4.64
N PRO A 191 17.95 3.17 -3.49
CA PRO A 191 18.71 3.27 -2.25
C PRO A 191 19.08 1.88 -1.72
N LEU A 192 20.10 1.84 -0.87
CA LEU A 192 20.63 0.59 -0.36
C LEU A 192 19.58 -0.09 0.53
N LEU A 193 19.37 -1.39 0.34
CA LEU A 193 18.39 -2.15 1.13
C LEU A 193 18.65 -2.04 2.65
N SER A 194 19.90 -1.91 3.06
CA SER A 194 20.32 -1.73 4.45
C SER A 194 19.86 -0.42 5.11
N GLU A 195 19.37 0.55 4.33
CA GLU A 195 18.86 1.84 4.83
C GLU A 195 17.39 1.75 5.28
N PHE A 196 16.75 0.58 5.13
CA PHE A 196 15.33 0.35 5.41
C PHE A 196 15.12 -0.53 6.65
N SER A 197 13.88 -0.57 7.13
CA SER A 197 13.47 -1.41 8.26
C SER A 197 13.83 -2.89 8.03
N LEU A 198 14.15 -3.62 9.09
CA LEU A 198 14.45 -5.05 8.99
C LEU A 198 13.29 -5.82 8.36
N ALA A 199 12.04 -5.47 8.69
CA ALA A 199 10.85 -6.00 8.03
C ALA A 199 10.90 -5.84 6.50
N ASP A 200 11.10 -4.61 5.99
CA ASP A 200 11.21 -4.37 4.54
C ASP A 200 12.34 -5.20 3.90
N GLN A 201 13.47 -5.35 4.59
CA GLN A 201 14.62 -6.13 4.12
C GLN A 201 14.33 -7.63 4.01
N VAL A 202 13.73 -8.21 5.05
CA VAL A 202 13.39 -9.63 5.10
C VAL A 202 12.31 -9.94 4.06
N THR A 203 11.23 -9.16 4.03
CA THR A 203 10.12 -9.35 3.10
C THR A 203 10.57 -9.19 1.65
N PHE A 204 11.47 -8.25 1.34
CA PHE A 204 12.03 -8.12 0.00
C PHE A 204 12.83 -9.35 -0.43
N ARG A 205 13.72 -9.84 0.44
CA ARG A 205 14.52 -11.04 0.15
C ARG A 205 13.64 -12.28 0.00
N TYR A 206 12.61 -12.40 0.82
CA TYR A 206 11.65 -13.50 0.75
C TYR A 206 10.95 -13.53 -0.63
N TRP A 207 10.33 -12.42 -1.03
CA TRP A 207 9.62 -12.37 -2.31
C TRP A 207 10.54 -12.51 -3.52
N MET A 208 11.77 -12.02 -3.44
CA MET A 208 12.79 -12.27 -4.45
C MET A 208 13.05 -13.75 -4.69
N VAL A 209 13.12 -14.56 -3.62
CA VAL A 209 13.28 -16.02 -3.74
C VAL A 209 12.05 -16.61 -4.42
N GLN A 210 10.84 -16.25 -3.99
CA GLN A 210 9.62 -16.82 -4.57
C GLN A 210 9.44 -16.46 -6.05
N ILE A 211 9.77 -15.23 -6.47
CA ILE A 211 9.77 -14.85 -7.89
C ILE A 211 10.77 -15.68 -8.69
N ASN A 212 11.99 -15.86 -8.17
CA ASN A 212 13.00 -16.66 -8.87
C ASN A 212 12.57 -18.13 -9.00
N ARG A 213 11.93 -18.70 -7.98
CA ARG A 213 11.36 -20.06 -8.03
C ARG A 213 10.28 -20.17 -9.10
N ALA A 214 9.33 -19.23 -9.09
CA ALA A 214 8.25 -19.19 -10.07
C ALA A 214 8.76 -18.99 -11.51
N ALA A 215 9.84 -18.23 -11.70
CA ALA A 215 10.45 -18.03 -13.01
C ALA A 215 11.23 -19.25 -13.53
N ASN A 216 11.87 -20.00 -12.63
CA ASN A 216 12.76 -21.11 -12.99
C ASN A 216 12.09 -22.49 -12.92
N ASN A 217 10.80 -22.58 -12.58
CA ASN A 217 10.14 -23.84 -12.17
C ASN A 217 10.96 -24.60 -11.10
N ASP A 218 11.72 -23.86 -10.30
CA ASP A 218 12.67 -24.44 -9.36
C ASP A 218 11.95 -24.72 -8.04
N THR A 219 11.86 -25.99 -7.70
CA THR A 219 11.27 -26.46 -6.44
C THR A 219 12.21 -26.27 -5.25
N SER A 220 13.45 -25.79 -5.47
CA SER A 220 14.46 -25.66 -4.42
C SER A 220 13.94 -24.92 -3.18
N VAL A 221 14.11 -25.58 -2.05
CA VAL A 221 13.55 -25.24 -0.74
C VAL A 221 14.49 -24.28 -0.02
N LEU A 222 13.95 -23.25 0.64
CA LEU A 222 14.75 -22.34 1.49
C LEU A 222 15.48 -23.17 2.55
N ASN A 223 16.80 -23.02 2.70
CA ASN A 223 17.48 -23.82 3.71
C ASN A 223 17.12 -23.34 5.14
N PHE A 224 17.15 -24.26 6.10
CA PHE A 224 16.82 -24.00 7.51
C PHE A 224 17.51 -22.76 8.07
N ARG A 225 18.76 -22.49 7.68
CA ARG A 225 19.52 -21.33 8.16
C ARG A 225 18.94 -20.01 7.67
N GLN A 226 18.48 -19.94 6.42
CA GLN A 226 17.81 -18.76 5.87
C GLN A 226 16.48 -18.50 6.57
N ILE A 227 15.74 -19.56 6.88
CA ILE A 227 14.46 -19.42 7.57
C ILE A 227 14.66 -19.05 9.04
N LEU A 228 15.56 -19.72 9.75
CA LEU A 228 15.88 -19.38 11.13
C LEU A 228 16.35 -17.92 11.26
N THR A 229 17.17 -17.46 10.30
CA THR A 229 17.62 -16.06 10.27
C THR A 229 16.45 -15.11 10.02
N ALA A 230 15.55 -15.45 9.07
CA ALA A 230 14.34 -14.68 8.85
C ALA A 230 13.51 -14.61 10.13
N PHE A 231 13.24 -15.73 10.81
CA PHE A 231 12.45 -15.81 12.04
C PHE A 231 13.08 -15.03 13.21
N GLN A 232 14.40 -15.14 13.41
CA GLN A 232 15.10 -14.41 14.47
C GLN A 232 15.06 -12.89 14.27
N VAL A 233 15.28 -12.43 13.04
CA VAL A 233 15.20 -10.99 12.70
C VAL A 233 13.77 -10.47 12.85
N SER A 234 12.83 -11.31 12.44
CA SER A 234 11.38 -11.07 12.47
C SER A 234 10.84 -10.86 13.89
N THR A 235 11.23 -11.73 14.83
CA THR A 235 10.81 -11.62 16.25
C THR A 235 11.38 -10.43 17.01
N GLN A 236 12.31 -9.66 16.42
CA GLN A 236 12.89 -8.47 17.04
C GLN A 236 12.18 -7.18 16.62
N ASP A 237 11.27 -7.23 15.63
CA ASP A 237 10.50 -6.07 15.18
C ASP A 237 9.13 -6.04 15.88
N SER A 238 8.89 -5.01 16.70
CA SER A 238 7.60 -4.83 17.39
C SER A 238 6.42 -4.56 16.45
N MET A 239 6.71 -4.30 15.16
CA MET A 239 5.72 -4.05 14.11
C MET A 239 5.46 -5.28 13.24
N MET A 240 6.13 -6.41 13.49
CA MET A 240 5.84 -7.64 12.77
C MET A 240 4.42 -8.11 13.05
N ASP A 241 3.62 -8.31 11.99
CA ASP A 241 2.32 -8.92 12.11
C ASP A 241 2.42 -10.46 12.09
N TYR A 242 1.34 -11.11 12.55
CA TYR A 242 1.26 -12.57 12.61
C TYR A 242 1.39 -13.22 11.21
N ILE A 243 1.06 -12.50 10.14
CA ILE A 243 1.07 -13.00 8.76
C ILE A 243 2.51 -13.14 8.25
N ASP A 244 3.39 -12.21 8.60
CA ASP A 244 4.82 -12.32 8.28
C ASP A 244 5.46 -13.51 8.99
N ALA A 245 5.14 -13.72 10.28
CA ALA A 245 5.60 -14.88 11.04
C ALA A 245 5.01 -16.20 10.51
N GLU A 246 3.71 -16.22 10.19
CA GLU A 246 3.02 -17.35 9.58
C GLU A 246 3.61 -17.72 8.22
N CYS A 247 3.95 -16.73 7.37
CA CYS A 247 4.63 -17.00 6.10
C CYS A 247 5.98 -17.67 6.29
N ILE A 248 6.76 -17.27 7.31
CA ILE A 248 8.05 -17.90 7.60
C ILE A 248 7.84 -19.33 8.14
N VAL A 249 6.83 -19.56 8.98
CA VAL A 249 6.50 -20.88 9.54
C VAL A 249 5.90 -21.84 8.51
N SER A 250 4.99 -21.38 7.66
CA SER A 250 4.41 -22.20 6.59
C SER A 250 5.48 -22.68 5.62
N ASN A 251 6.49 -21.85 5.31
CA ASN A 251 7.65 -22.29 4.52
C ASN A 251 8.60 -23.26 5.26
N LEU A 252 8.54 -23.37 6.59
CA LEU A 252 9.22 -24.44 7.34
C LEU A 252 8.44 -25.75 7.31
N ILE A 253 7.10 -25.68 7.33
CA ILE A 253 6.21 -26.84 7.36
C ILE A 253 6.09 -27.49 5.98
N ASP A 254 6.12 -26.70 4.91
CA ASP A 254 6.05 -27.17 3.52
C ASP A 254 7.38 -27.80 3.00
N GLN A 255 8.39 -27.98 3.87
CA GLN A 255 9.64 -28.70 3.57
C GLN A 255 9.55 -30.17 3.97
#